data_AF-A0A7C5DYE1-F1
#
_entry.id   AF-A0A7C5DYE1-F1
#
_cell.length_a   1.000
_cell.length_b   1.000
_cell.length_c   1.000
_cell.angle_alpha   90.00
_cell.angle_beta   90.00
_cell.angle_gamma   90.00
#
_symmetry.space_group_name_H-M   'P 1'
#
loop_
_entity.id
_entity.type
_entity.pdbx_description
1 polymer ?
#
loop_
_entity_poly.entity_id
_entity_poly.type
_entity_poly.pdbx_seq_one_letter_code
_entity_poly.pdbx_strand_id
1 'polypeptide(L)'
;MATVLIVGRPNVGKSTLFNRLVGGRRAIVDDLPGVTRDFVFGRVEWQQKGFEVVDTCGLFDDPKDIVEEKMKDVTLDIIDDGDLILWVVDGKHGLTAADYDLADLLRRYKDRIILVANKV
;
A
#
# COMPACT_ATOMS: atom_id res chain seq x y z
N MET A 1 2.78 6.41 16.25
CA MET A 1 3.27 7.18 15.08
C MET A 1 2.28 6.89 13.98
N ALA A 2 1.85 7.86 13.18
CA ALA A 2 0.83 7.58 12.16
C ALA A 2 1.41 6.63 11.09
N THR A 3 0.61 5.67 10.61
CA THR A 3 1.01 4.69 9.59
C THR A 3 0.21 4.90 8.30
N VAL A 4 0.91 5.13 7.19
CA VAL A 4 0.34 5.37 5.87
C VAL A 4 0.62 4.17 4.97
N LEU A 5 -0.42 3.51 4.49
CA LEU A 5 -0.30 2.36 3.58
C LEU A 5 -0.34 2.82 2.13
N ILE A 6 0.51 2.26 1.28
CA ILE A 6 0.47 2.43 -0.17
C ILE A 6 -0.07 1.15 -0.78
N VAL A 7 -1.30 1.22 -1.30
CA VAL A 7 -2.01 0.07 -1.90
C VAL A 7 -2.31 0.33 -3.36
N GLY A 8 -2.49 -0.73 -4.13
CA GLY A 8 -2.79 -0.64 -5.55
C GLY A 8 -2.34 -1.89 -6.29
N ARG A 9 -2.90 -2.10 -7.49
CA ARG A 9 -2.52 -3.24 -8.33
C ARG A 9 -1.02 -3.21 -8.70
N PRO A 10 -0.46 -4.32 -9.19
CA PRO A 10 0.91 -4.36 -9.69
C PRO A 10 1.22 -3.26 -10.71
N ASN A 11 2.45 -2.77 -10.66
CA ASN A 11 3.03 -1.82 -11.63
C ASN A 11 2.39 -0.43 -11.73
N VAL A 12 1.53 0.00 -10.80
CA VAL A 12 1.02 1.40 -10.75
C VAL A 12 2.04 2.42 -10.25
N GLY A 13 3.19 1.96 -9.75
CA GLY A 13 4.28 2.80 -9.25
C GLY A 13 4.27 3.04 -7.74
N LYS A 14 3.73 2.10 -6.95
CA LYS A 14 3.72 2.11 -5.48
C LYS A 14 5.13 2.32 -4.92
N SER A 15 6.09 1.48 -5.30
CA SER A 15 7.48 1.57 -4.83
C SER A 15 8.19 2.84 -5.29
N THR A 16 7.83 3.39 -6.45
CA THR A 16 8.34 4.70 -6.88
C THR A 16 7.82 5.82 -5.99
N LEU A 17 6.54 5.80 -5.63
CA LEU A 17 5.93 6.76 -4.70
C LEU A 17 6.53 6.61 -3.30
N PHE A 18 6.63 5.38 -2.79
CA PHE A 18 7.26 5.05 -1.52
C PHE A 18 8.68 5.64 -1.43
N ASN A 19 9.55 5.31 -2.40
CA ASN A 19 10.94 5.77 -2.41
C ASN A 19 11.04 7.30 -2.48
N ARG A 20 10.10 7.95 -3.17
CA ARG A 20 10.01 9.41 -3.23
C ARG A 20 9.60 10.01 -1.89
N LEU A 21 8.64 9.41 -1.18
CA LEU A 21 8.19 9.89 0.14
C LEU A 21 9.27 9.74 1.21
N VAL A 22 10.01 8.64 1.19
CA VAL A 22 11.09 8.38 2.17
C VAL A 22 12.33 9.26 1.91
N GLY A 23 12.45 9.86 0.72
CA GLY A 23 13.45 10.89 0.44
C GLY A 23 14.91 10.40 0.48
N GLY A 24 15.15 9.10 0.28
CA GLY A 24 16.49 8.52 0.23
C GLY A 24 17.10 8.11 1.58
N ARG A 25 16.39 8.29 2.71
CA ARG A 25 16.73 7.56 3.96
C ARG A 25 16.39 6.08 3.72
N ARG A 26 17.20 5.14 4.26
CA ARG A 26 17.04 3.71 3.93
C ARG A 26 15.62 3.23 4.29
N ALA A 27 14.94 2.67 3.30
CA ALA A 27 13.82 1.76 3.54
C ALA A 27 14.33 0.64 4.46
N ILE A 28 13.59 0.35 5.52
CA ILE A 28 13.87 -0.79 6.38
C ILE A 28 12.91 -1.88 5.87
N VAL A 29 13.48 -2.95 5.31
CA VAL A 29 12.72 -4.17 5.10
C VAL A 29 12.60 -4.79 6.49
N ASP A 30 11.37 -4.92 6.98
CA ASP A 30 11.10 -5.54 8.27
C ASP A 30 10.39 -6.87 8.01
N ASP A 31 10.99 -7.95 8.52
CA ASP A 31 10.42 -9.29 8.42
C ASP A 31 9.48 -9.48 9.61
N LEU A 32 8.18 -9.24 9.40
CA LEU A 32 7.18 -9.56 10.42
C LEU A 32 7.15 -11.10 10.63
N PRO A 33 7.37 -11.61 11.86
CA PRO A 33 7.37 -13.05 12.11
C PRO A 33 6.01 -13.66 11.78
N GLY A 34 5.96 -14.53 10.77
CA GLY A 34 4.74 -15.24 10.34
C GLY A 34 4.19 -14.84 8.97
N VAL A 35 4.79 -13.85 8.29
CA VAL A 35 4.43 -13.49 6.91
C VAL A 35 5.64 -13.62 6.00
N THR A 36 5.60 -14.56 5.03
CA THR A 36 6.64 -14.74 4.01
C THR A 36 6.49 -13.77 2.84
N ARG A 37 6.11 -12.51 3.12
CA ARG A 37 6.02 -11.46 2.10
C ARG A 37 6.50 -10.11 2.61
N ASP A 38 7.29 -9.48 1.76
CA ASP A 38 8.18 -8.37 2.08
C ASP A 38 7.42 -7.02 2.07
N PHE A 39 6.74 -6.70 3.18
CA PHE A 39 6.34 -5.31 3.41
C PHE A 39 7.59 -4.45 3.54
N VAL A 40 7.57 -3.29 2.87
CA VAL A 40 8.69 -2.35 2.97
C VAL A 40 8.25 -1.16 3.81
N PHE A 41 8.93 -0.97 4.94
CA PHE A 41 8.67 0.11 5.86
C PHE A 41 9.62 1.28 5.62
N GLY A 42 9.11 2.48 5.74
CA GLY A 42 9.88 3.70 5.58
C GLY A 42 9.42 4.77 6.56
N ARG A 43 10.36 5.56 7.09
CA ARG A 43 10.01 6.73 7.89
C ARG A 43 10.05 7.98 7.02
N VAL A 44 8.95 8.74 7.05
CA VAL A 44 8.82 10.03 6.37
C VAL A 44 8.82 11.13 7.41
N GLU A 45 9.57 12.18 7.13
CA GLU A 45 9.56 13.41 7.92
C GLU A 45 9.18 14.57 7.01
N TRP A 46 8.05 15.22 7.30
CA TRP A 46 7.52 16.33 6.52
C TRP A 46 7.07 17.46 7.44
N GLN A 47 7.66 18.66 7.26
CA GLN A 47 7.34 19.85 8.07
C GLN A 47 7.34 19.56 9.59
N GLN A 48 8.41 18.91 10.09
CA GLN A 48 8.58 18.50 11.50
C GLN A 48 7.57 17.45 12.02
N LYS A 49 6.75 16.86 11.16
CA LYS A 49 5.88 15.73 11.49
C LYS A 49 6.45 14.45 10.90
N GLY A 50 6.50 13.41 11.72
CA GLY A 50 6.94 12.07 11.32
C GLY A 50 5.76 11.12 11.16
N PHE A 51 5.81 10.29 10.12
CA PHE A 51 4.91 9.14 9.94
C PHE A 51 5.67 7.97 9.33
N GLU A 52 5.13 6.77 9.51
CA GLU A 52 5.59 5.57 8.84
C GLU A 52 4.81 5.40 7.53
N VAL A 53 5.49 4.98 6.48
CA VAL A 53 4.88 4.60 5.22
C VAL A 53 5.20 3.15 4.94
N VAL A 54 4.22 2.40 4.46
CA VAL A 54 4.33 0.97 4.16
C VAL A 54 4.00 0.75 2.70
N ASP A 55 4.95 0.21 1.93
CA ASP A 55 4.66 -0.32 0.60
C ASP A 55 4.13 -1.74 0.75
N THR A 56 2.86 -1.96 0.40
CA THR A 56 2.24 -3.30 0.42
C THR A 56 2.62 -4.12 -0.82
N CYS A 57 3.86 -3.96 -1.29
CA CYS A 57 4.37 -4.65 -2.48
C CYS A 57 4.26 -6.17 -2.30
N GLY A 58 4.02 -6.91 -3.38
CA GLY A 58 3.85 -8.36 -3.34
C GLY A 58 2.47 -8.83 -2.87
N LEU A 59 1.75 -8.07 -2.05
CA LEU A 59 0.48 -8.52 -1.47
C LEU A 59 -0.70 -8.50 -2.48
N PHE A 60 -0.66 -7.60 -3.46
CA PHE A 60 -1.66 -7.50 -4.53
C PHE A 60 -1.12 -7.90 -5.91
N ASP A 61 0.11 -8.44 -5.97
CA ASP A 61 0.82 -8.62 -7.23
C ASP A 61 0.41 -9.90 -7.98
N ASP A 62 -0.08 -10.95 -7.31
CA ASP A 62 -0.82 -12.07 -7.94
C ASP A 62 -2.31 -12.02 -7.52
N PRO A 63 -3.27 -11.98 -8.46
CA PRO A 63 -4.70 -12.09 -8.16
C PRO A 63 -5.05 -13.28 -7.26
N LYS A 64 -4.27 -14.37 -7.30
CA LYS A 64 -4.46 -15.55 -6.44
C LYS A 64 -4.22 -15.24 -4.96
N ASP A 65 -3.38 -14.26 -4.65
CA ASP A 65 -3.02 -13.91 -3.28
C ASP A 65 -4.18 -13.26 -2.53
N ILE A 66 -5.07 -12.58 -3.26
CA ILE A 66 -6.30 -11.99 -2.70
C ILE A 66 -7.34 -13.10 -2.44
N VAL A 67 -7.23 -14.23 -3.14
CA VAL A 67 -8.14 -15.38 -3.05
C VAL A 67 -7.67 -16.38 -1.98
N GLU A 68 -6.38 -16.46 -1.70
CA GLU A 68 -5.84 -17.26 -0.60
C GLU A 68 -6.26 -16.66 0.75
N GLU A 69 -7.19 -17.35 1.43
CA GLU A 69 -7.86 -16.92 2.66
C GLU A 69 -6.87 -16.41 3.73
N LYS A 70 -5.73 -17.07 3.91
CA LYS A 70 -4.69 -16.67 4.87
C LYS A 70 -4.01 -15.34 4.52
N MET A 71 -3.80 -15.06 3.24
CA MET A 71 -3.18 -13.81 2.80
C MET A 71 -4.16 -12.65 2.91
N LYS A 72 -5.44 -12.93 2.65
CA LYS A 72 -6.53 -11.97 2.82
C LYS A 72 -6.65 -11.49 4.27
N ASP A 73 -6.56 -12.39 5.24
CA ASP A 73 -6.64 -12.02 6.66
C ASP A 73 -5.49 -11.11 7.08
N VAL A 74 -4.24 -11.47 6.74
CA VAL A 74 -3.04 -10.63 7.00
C VAL A 74 -3.14 -9.26 6.33
N THR A 75 -3.66 -9.22 5.10
CA THR A 75 -3.89 -7.97 4.36
C THR A 75 -4.87 -7.07 5.09
N LEU A 76 -5.97 -7.65 5.55
CA LEU A 76 -7.04 -6.93 6.23
C LEU A 76 -6.56 -6.41 7.58
N ASP A 77 -5.80 -7.21 8.33
CA ASP A 77 -5.22 -6.80 9.62
C ASP A 77 -4.33 -5.56 9.46
N ILE A 78 -3.48 -5.54 8.43
CA ILE A 78 -2.62 -4.38 8.15
C ILE A 78 -3.43 -3.16 7.73
N ILE A 79 -4.46 -3.35 6.89
CA ILE A 79 -5.35 -2.25 6.47
C ILE A 79 -6.16 -1.70 7.66
N ASP A 80 -6.58 -2.57 8.58
CA ASP A 80 -7.26 -2.22 9.83
C ASP A 80 -6.32 -1.36 10.71
N ASP A 81 -5.05 -1.75 10.83
CA ASP A 81 -4.05 -1.05 11.65
C ASP A 81 -3.56 0.29 11.03
N GLY A 82 -3.61 0.46 9.72
CA GLY A 82 -3.04 1.63 9.03
C GLY A 82 -3.91 2.89 9.08
N ASP A 83 -3.41 4.00 9.64
CA ASP A 83 -4.14 5.28 9.81
C ASP A 83 -4.68 5.92 8.52
N LEU A 84 -3.99 5.75 7.39
CA LEU A 84 -4.36 6.32 6.09
C LEU A 84 -3.94 5.38 4.96
N ILE A 85 -4.76 5.29 3.92
CA ILE A 85 -4.54 4.47 2.73
C ILE A 85 -4.37 5.38 1.52
N LEU A 86 -3.20 5.30 0.88
CA LEU A 86 -2.95 5.86 -0.44
C LEU A 86 -3.24 4.77 -1.48
N TRP A 87 -4.41 4.85 -2.12
CA TRP A 87 -4.78 3.95 -3.19
C TRP A 87 -4.24 4.47 -4.52
N VAL A 88 -3.19 3.85 -5.04
CA VAL A 88 -2.47 4.27 -6.24
C VAL A 88 -3.03 3.57 -7.47
N VAL A 89 -3.34 4.35 -8.51
CA VAL A 89 -3.79 3.87 -9.83
C VAL A 89 -2.91 4.42 -10.95
N ASP A 90 -2.94 3.77 -12.12
CA ASP A 90 -2.21 4.23 -13.31
C ASP A 90 -3.06 5.23 -14.11
N GLY A 91 -2.72 6.51 -14.04
CA GLY A 91 -3.42 7.58 -14.74
C GLY A 91 -3.26 7.57 -16.26
N LYS A 92 -2.26 6.85 -16.81
CA LYS A 92 -2.05 6.72 -18.26
C LYS A 92 -2.87 5.59 -18.87
N HIS A 93 -2.93 4.45 -18.19
CA HIS A 93 -3.61 3.25 -18.69
C HIS A 93 -5.05 3.12 -18.16
N GLY A 94 -5.45 3.95 -17.20
CA GLY A 94 -6.78 3.91 -16.60
C GLY A 94 -6.98 2.73 -15.64
N LEU A 95 -8.23 2.57 -15.23
CA LEU A 95 -8.66 1.55 -14.28
C LEU A 95 -8.87 0.20 -14.98
N THR A 96 -8.55 -0.87 -14.26
CA THR A 96 -8.71 -2.27 -14.67
C THR A 96 -9.65 -3.00 -13.71
N ALA A 97 -10.03 -4.25 -14.02
CA ALA A 97 -10.86 -5.07 -13.13
C ALA A 97 -10.26 -5.19 -11.71
N ALA A 98 -8.94 -5.37 -11.60
CA ALA A 98 -8.24 -5.42 -10.33
C ALA A 98 -8.35 -4.13 -9.51
N ASP A 99 -8.46 -2.97 -10.17
CA ASP A 99 -8.69 -1.70 -9.47
C ASP A 99 -10.10 -1.65 -8.88
N TYR A 100 -11.10 -2.18 -9.59
CA TYR A 100 -12.47 -2.30 -9.06
C TYR A 100 -12.56 -3.31 -7.92
N ASP A 101 -11.93 -4.48 -8.04
CA ASP A 101 -11.90 -5.48 -6.96
C ASP A 101 -11.25 -4.93 -5.68
N LEU A 102 -10.16 -4.17 -5.84
CA LEU A 102 -9.52 -3.48 -4.72
C LEU A 102 -10.40 -2.37 -4.16
N ALA A 103 -11.09 -1.60 -5.02
CA ALA A 103 -12.06 -0.60 -4.57
C ALA A 103 -13.17 -1.23 -3.72
N ASP A 104 -13.65 -2.41 -4.12
CA ASP A 104 -14.66 -3.19 -3.41
C ASP A 104 -14.22 -3.57 -2.00
N LEU A 105 -12.98 -4.04 -1.86
CA LEU A 105 -12.34 -4.33 -0.58
C LEU A 105 -12.20 -3.06 0.28
N LEU A 106 -11.71 -1.98 -0.32
CA LEU A 106 -11.34 -0.76 0.37
C LEU A 106 -12.55 0.10 0.78
N ARG A 107 -13.73 -0.08 0.18
CA ARG A 107 -14.93 0.72 0.48
C ARG A 107 -15.31 0.78 1.95
N ARG A 108 -15.02 -0.26 2.74
CA ARG A 108 -15.26 -0.27 4.19
C ARG A 108 -14.38 0.71 4.98
N TYR A 109 -13.30 1.21 4.37
CA TYR A 109 -12.33 2.17 4.93
C TYR A 109 -12.42 3.56 4.28
N LYS A 110 -13.53 3.89 3.62
CA LYS A 110 -13.71 5.12 2.81
C LYS A 110 -13.27 6.43 3.50
N ASP A 111 -13.37 6.51 4.83
CA ASP A 111 -13.01 7.70 5.60
C ASP A 111 -11.49 7.87 5.79
N ARG A 112 -10.69 6.89 5.36
CA ARG A 112 -9.22 6.83 5.48
C ARG A 112 -8.51 6.69 4.12
N ILE A 113 -9.20 6.92 2.99
CA ILE A 113 -8.63 6.69 1.66
C ILE A 113 -8.35 7.99 0.91
N ILE A 114 -7.17 8.06 0.30
CA ILE A 114 -6.83 9.05 -0.73
C ILE A 114 -6.52 8.28 -2.02
N LEU A 115 -7.27 8.57 -3.09
CA LEU A 115 -6.97 8.07 -4.44
C LEU A 115 -5.83 8.89 -5.04
N VAL A 116 -4.80 8.19 -5.55
CA VAL A 116 -3.60 8.78 -6.14
C VAL A 116 -3.48 8.29 -7.58
N ALA A 117 -3.77 9.16 -8.55
CA ALA A 117 -3.51 8.89 -9.96
C ALA A 117 -2.02 9.14 -10.27
N ASN A 118 -1.25 8.06 -10.42
CA ASN A 118 0.17 8.13 -10.71
C ASN A 118 0.46 8.02 -12.21
N LYS A 119 1.71 8.25 -12.60
CA LYS A 119 2.18 8.24 -13.99
C LYS A 119 1.48 9.26 -14.89
N VAL A 120 0.94 10.34 -14.34
CA VAL A 120 0.46 11.49 -15.13
C VAL A 120 1.57 12.07 -16.00
#